data_AF-A0A7S0MY30-F1
#
_entry.id   AF-A0A7S0MY30-F1
#
_cell.length_a   1.000
_cell.length_b   1.000
_cell.length_c   1.000
_cell.angle_alpha   90.00
_cell.angle_beta   90.00
_cell.angle_gamma   90.00
#
_symmetry.space_group_name_H-M   'P 1'
#
loop_
_entity.id
_entity.type
_entity.pdbx_description
1 polymer ?
#
loop_
_entity_poly.entity_id
_entity_poly.type
_entity_poly.pdbx_seq_one_letter_code
_entity_poly.pdbx_strand_id
1 'polypeptide(L)'
;MGLHQKENGGEPQATALNGRKLPLLDVITKSLQYIKDEAIREVNSSQMVPVKLDEIQWLVTVPAIWSDVAKGIMRRAAFRAGLIQDESSDRLALALEPEAACVACEAENEALRKGHRFMVLDCGGGTVDITMHLVAEKKPHLLL
;
A
#
# COMPACT_ATOMS: atom_id res chain seq x y z
N MET A 1 13.89 -3.85 0.93
CA MET A 1 13.36 -2.67 0.21
C MET A 1 14.03 -1.41 0.77
N GLY A 2 14.61 -0.56 -0.07
CA GLY A 2 15.58 0.49 0.33
C GLY A 2 15.06 1.70 1.12
N LEU A 3 13.74 1.79 1.37
CA LEU A 3 13.14 2.90 2.14
C LEU A 3 13.52 2.89 3.63
N HIS A 4 14.08 1.79 4.13
CA HIS A 4 14.55 1.65 5.51
C HIS A 4 16.04 1.94 5.73
N GLN A 5 16.83 2.09 4.66
CA GLN A 5 18.26 2.37 4.80
C GLN A 5 18.47 3.87 5.01
N LYS A 6 18.57 4.27 6.28
CA LYS A 6 19.17 5.57 6.65
C LYS A 6 20.67 5.51 6.38
N GLU A 7 21.14 5.99 5.24
CA GLU A 7 22.51 6.49 5.13
C GLU A 7 22.54 7.76 4.25
N ASN A 8 22.87 8.88 4.89
CA ASN A 8 23.39 10.12 4.31
C ASN A 8 22.46 11.02 3.47
N GLY A 9 21.30 11.43 3.98
CA GLY A 9 20.61 12.66 3.54
C GLY A 9 20.26 12.82 2.05
N GLY A 10 20.56 11.83 1.22
CA GLY A 10 20.30 11.77 -0.21
C GLY A 10 19.01 11.03 -0.48
N GLU A 11 18.40 11.31 -1.62
CA GLU A 11 17.20 10.60 -2.04
C GLU A 11 17.48 9.10 -2.24
N PRO A 12 16.65 8.19 -1.69
CA PRO A 12 16.82 6.76 -1.85
C PRO A 12 16.88 6.37 -3.34
N GLN A 13 17.74 5.42 -3.70
CA GLN A 13 17.94 4.98 -5.08
C GLN A 13 17.52 3.51 -5.25
N ALA A 14 16.90 3.19 -6.38
CA ALA A 14 16.71 1.83 -6.86
C ALA A 14 17.86 1.45 -7.79
N THR A 15 18.45 0.26 -7.62
CA THR A 15 19.50 -0.27 -8.50
C THR A 15 18.95 -1.46 -9.28
N ALA A 16 18.96 -1.39 -10.60
CA ALA A 16 18.57 -2.49 -11.49
C ALA A 16 19.69 -3.54 -11.59
N LEU A 17 19.35 -4.75 -12.06
CA LEU A 17 20.30 -5.86 -12.23
C LEU A 17 21.47 -5.53 -13.18
N ASN A 18 21.26 -4.62 -14.12
CA ASN A 18 22.30 -4.13 -15.04
C ASN A 18 23.14 -2.98 -14.44
N GLY A 19 23.00 -2.69 -13.15
CA GLY A 19 23.74 -1.65 -12.43
C GLY A 19 23.20 -0.23 -12.61
N ARG A 20 22.19 0.01 -13.45
CA ARG A 20 21.57 1.34 -13.60
C ARG A 20 20.86 1.75 -12.32
N LYS A 21 20.97 3.01 -11.94
CA LYS A 21 20.34 3.59 -10.76
C LYS A 21 19.32 4.65 -11.16
N LEU A 22 18.20 4.68 -10.45
CA LEU A 22 17.17 5.70 -10.56
C LEU A 22 16.71 6.12 -9.16
N PRO A 23 16.19 7.34 -8.98
CA PRO A 23 15.50 7.71 -7.75
C PRO A 23 14.39 6.70 -7.45
N LEU A 24 14.38 6.19 -6.22
CA LEU A 24 13.40 5.18 -5.80
C LEU A 24 11.97 5.73 -5.88
N LEU A 25 11.79 7.01 -5.57
CA LEU A 25 10.51 7.70 -5.71
C LEU A 25 10.00 7.65 -7.16
N ASP A 26 10.86 7.85 -8.15
CA ASP A 26 10.46 7.80 -9.56
C ASP A 26 10.02 6.39 -9.97
N VAL A 27 10.74 5.37 -9.50
CA VAL A 27 10.37 3.97 -9.76
C VAL A 27 9.00 3.66 -9.16
N ILE A 28 8.78 4.00 -7.88
CA ILE A 28 7.49 3.78 -7.21
C ILE A 28 6.38 4.57 -7.90
N THR A 29 6.61 5.85 -8.23
CA THR A 29 5.64 6.68 -8.95
C THR A 29 5.25 6.06 -10.28
N LYS A 30 6.21 5.55 -11.06
CA LYS A 30 5.91 4.91 -12.36
C LYS A 30 5.16 3.59 -12.19
N SER A 31 5.49 2.79 -11.18
CA SER A 31 4.73 1.58 -10.84
C SER A 31 3.29 1.90 -10.45
N LEU A 32 3.07 2.86 -9.55
CA LEU A 32 1.73 3.28 -9.13
C LEU A 32 0.93 3.89 -10.28
N GLN A 33 1.58 4.69 -11.14
CA GLN A 33 0.94 5.28 -12.32
C GLN A 33 0.41 4.17 -13.24
N TYR A 34 1.25 3.17 -13.53
CA TYR A 34 0.84 2.02 -14.34
C TYR A 34 -0.35 1.28 -13.71
N ILE A 35 -0.27 0.92 -12.42
CA ILE A 35 -1.36 0.23 -11.72
C ILE A 35 -2.67 1.03 -11.75
N LYS A 36 -2.59 2.35 -11.51
CA LYS A 36 -3.75 3.25 -11.56
C LYS A 36 -4.36 3.28 -12.96
N ASP A 37 -3.55 3.45 -13.99
CA ASP A 37 -4.01 3.52 -15.37
C ASP A 37 -4.64 2.19 -15.83
N GLU A 38 -4.08 1.05 -15.42
CA GLU A 38 -4.67 -0.28 -15.65
C GLU A 38 -5.99 -0.47 -14.89
N ALA A 39 -6.04 -0.14 -13.60
CA ALA A 39 -7.24 -0.30 -12.77
C ALA A 39 -8.41 0.54 -13.29
N ILE A 40 -8.15 1.81 -13.64
CA ILE A 40 -9.17 2.70 -14.22
C ILE A 40 -9.64 2.17 -15.58
N ARG A 41 -8.73 1.66 -16.41
CA ARG A 41 -9.09 1.06 -17.70
C ARG A 41 -10.00 -0.14 -17.52
N GLU A 42 -9.67 -1.03 -16.58
CA GLU A 42 -10.47 -2.21 -16.30
C GLU A 42 -11.88 -1.84 -15.81
N VAL A 43 -11.98 -0.94 -14.82
CA VAL A 43 -13.28 -0.44 -14.33
C VAL A 43 -14.10 0.16 -15.48
N ASN A 44 -13.50 1.03 -16.29
CA ASN A 44 -14.17 1.69 -17.39
C ASN A 44 -14.54 0.73 -18.54
N SER A 45 -13.88 -0.41 -18.68
CA SER A 45 -14.23 -1.42 -19.69
C SER A 45 -15.61 -2.03 -19.46
N SER A 46 -16.08 -2.01 -18.21
CA SER A 46 -17.34 -2.57 -17.76
C SER A 46 -18.47 -1.54 -17.59
N GLN A 47 -18.21 -0.26 -17.87
CA GLN A 47 -19.13 0.84 -17.61
C GLN A 47 -19.38 1.73 -18.83
N MET A 48 -20.59 2.27 -18.95
CA MET A 48 -20.93 3.21 -20.03
C MET A 48 -20.36 4.61 -19.81
N VAL A 49 -20.18 5.01 -18.55
CA VAL A 49 -19.67 6.32 -18.17
C VAL A 49 -18.32 6.11 -17.48
N PRO A 50 -17.24 6.76 -17.94
CA PRO A 50 -15.94 6.65 -17.28
C PRO A 50 -15.98 7.18 -15.85
N VAL A 51 -15.37 6.43 -14.92
CA VAL A 51 -15.16 6.87 -13.54
C VAL A 51 -14.22 8.08 -13.51
N LYS A 52 -14.53 9.06 -12.66
CA LYS A 52 -13.63 10.19 -12.43
C LYS A 52 -12.68 9.88 -11.27
N LEU A 53 -11.48 10.46 -11.32
CA LEU A 53 -10.46 10.25 -10.29
C LEU A 53 -10.93 10.69 -8.90
N ASP A 54 -11.76 11.71 -8.81
CA ASP A 54 -12.32 12.20 -7.54
C ASP A 54 -13.44 11.31 -7.00
N GLU A 55 -13.97 10.37 -7.78
CA GLU A 55 -14.95 9.39 -7.33
C GLU A 55 -14.29 8.14 -6.71
N ILE A 56 -12.95 8.05 -6.76
CA ILE A 56 -12.20 6.87 -6.30
C ILE A 56 -11.55 7.13 -4.92
N GLN A 57 -11.77 6.20 -4.00
CA GLN A 57 -10.96 6.06 -2.78
C GLN A 57 -9.85 5.02 -3.04
N TRP A 58 -8.59 5.46 -2.97
CA TRP A 58 -7.44 4.58 -3.10
C TRP A 58 -7.02 4.04 -1.73
N LEU A 59 -6.83 2.71 -1.65
CA LEU A 59 -6.15 2.06 -0.54
C LEU A 59 -4.86 1.45 -1.06
N VAL A 60 -3.72 1.89 -0.53
CA VAL A 60 -2.41 1.33 -0.88
C VAL A 60 -1.84 0.65 0.34
N THR A 61 -1.51 -0.63 0.23
CA THR A 61 -0.93 -1.39 1.33
C THR A 61 0.55 -1.04 1.51
N VAL A 62 1.00 -1.00 2.76
CA VAL A 62 2.41 -0.80 3.12
C VAL A 62 2.82 -1.76 4.24
N PRO A 63 4.11 -2.13 4.32
CA PRO A 63 4.59 -2.98 5.42
C PRO A 63 4.40 -2.31 6.78
N ALA A 64 4.01 -3.10 7.79
CA ALA A 64 3.74 -2.58 9.13
C ALA A 64 4.96 -1.97 9.83
N ILE A 65 6.16 -2.43 9.47
CA ILE A 65 7.42 -1.95 10.06
C ILE A 65 7.86 -0.58 9.51
N TRP A 66 7.19 -0.05 8.48
CA TRP A 66 7.59 1.20 7.85
C TRP A 66 7.48 2.41 8.78
N SER A 67 8.54 3.22 8.79
CA SER A 67 8.54 4.52 9.45
C SER A 67 7.57 5.49 8.77
N ASP A 68 7.14 6.52 9.50
CA ASP A 68 6.26 7.57 8.95
C ASP A 68 6.89 8.31 7.77
N VAL A 69 8.22 8.42 7.73
CA VAL A 69 8.95 8.97 6.57
C VAL A 69 8.75 8.10 5.33
N ALA A 70 8.88 6.77 5.47
CA ALA A 70 8.67 5.85 4.35
C ALA A 70 7.21 5.85 3.87
N LYS A 71 6.24 5.91 4.80
CA LYS A 71 4.82 6.09 4.49
C LYS A 71 4.56 7.41 3.76
N GLY A 72 5.20 8.50 4.19
CA GLY A 72 5.15 9.80 3.52
C GLY A 72 5.68 9.75 2.09
N ILE A 73 6.78 9.02 1.84
CA ILE A 73 7.30 8.80 0.49
C ILE A 73 6.29 8.07 -0.39
N MET A 74 5.59 7.04 0.13
CA MET A 74 4.55 6.34 -0.61
C MET A 74 3.38 7.27 -0.98
N ARG A 75 2.91 8.09 -0.04
CA ARG A 75 1.85 9.09 -0.30
C ARG A 75 2.29 10.11 -1.34
N ARG A 76 3.52 10.63 -1.24
CA ARG A 76 4.10 11.52 -2.27
C ARG A 76 4.14 10.84 -3.64
N ALA A 77 4.53 9.57 -3.69
CA ALA A 77 4.61 8.80 -4.92
C ALA A 77 3.23 8.64 -5.58
N ALA A 78 2.20 8.33 -4.77
CA ALA A 78 0.81 8.20 -5.20
C ALA A 78 0.25 9.52 -5.74
N PHE A 79 0.54 10.64 -5.07
CA PHE A 79 0.22 11.97 -5.57
C PHE A 79 0.90 12.24 -6.93
N ARG A 80 2.22 12.02 -7.05
CA ARG A 80 2.95 12.21 -8.32
C ARG A 80 2.46 11.28 -9.44
N ALA A 81 1.96 10.09 -9.11
CA ALA A 81 1.38 9.14 -10.04
C ALA A 81 -0.04 9.53 -10.49
N GLY A 82 -0.64 10.54 -9.86
CA GLY A 82 -1.97 11.04 -10.16
C GLY A 82 -3.09 10.14 -9.63
N LEU A 83 -2.85 9.38 -8.55
CA LEU A 83 -3.93 8.69 -7.83
C LEU A 83 -4.82 9.72 -7.10
N ILE A 84 -4.20 10.77 -6.56
CA ILE A 84 -4.86 11.88 -5.85
C ILE A 84 -4.38 13.22 -6.41
N GLN A 85 -5.24 14.24 -6.39
CA GLN A 85 -4.96 15.59 -6.90
C GLN A 85 -4.28 16.52 -5.88
N ASP A 86 -4.33 16.16 -4.60
CA ASP A 86 -3.65 16.83 -3.51
C ASP A 86 -3.00 15.76 -2.65
N GLU A 87 -1.76 15.98 -2.20
CA GLU A 87 -1.05 14.99 -1.40
C GLU A 87 -1.71 14.77 -0.03
N SER A 88 -2.31 15.81 0.55
CA SER A 88 -3.11 15.72 1.77
C SER A 88 -4.52 15.15 1.56
N SER A 89 -4.89 14.75 0.35
CA SER A 89 -6.23 14.22 0.08
C SER A 89 -6.52 12.96 0.90
N ASP A 90 -7.68 12.96 1.57
CA ASP A 90 -8.22 11.80 2.28
C ASP A 90 -8.70 10.69 1.33
N ARG A 91 -8.76 10.95 0.03
CA ARG A 91 -9.05 9.94 -1.02
C ARG A 91 -7.93 8.91 -1.23
N LEU A 92 -6.83 9.03 -0.48
CA LEU A 92 -5.83 7.97 -0.34
C LEU A 92 -5.76 7.60 1.13
N ALA A 93 -5.78 6.31 1.42
CA ALA A 93 -5.41 5.77 2.72
C ALA A 93 -4.30 4.73 2.56
N LEU A 94 -3.40 4.69 3.54
CA LEU A 94 -2.37 3.66 3.60
C LEU A 94 -2.84 2.58 4.58
N ALA A 95 -3.04 1.37 4.08
CA ALA A 95 -3.40 0.23 4.90
C ALA A 95 -2.16 -0.56 5.28
N LEU A 96 -2.09 -1.11 6.48
CA LEU A 96 -1.01 -2.04 6.81
C LEU A 96 -1.27 -3.38 6.10
N GLU A 97 -0.26 -3.91 5.43
CA GLU A 97 -0.29 -5.25 4.80
C GLU A 97 -0.88 -6.33 5.73
N PRO A 98 -0.44 -6.50 6.99
CA PRO A 98 -0.99 -7.54 7.85
C PRO A 98 -2.46 -7.32 8.24
N GLU A 99 -2.92 -6.07 8.32
CA GLU A 99 -4.34 -5.78 8.60
C GLU A 99 -5.20 -6.05 7.37
N ALA A 100 -4.74 -5.64 6.19
CA ALA A 100 -5.39 -5.96 4.93
C ALA A 100 -5.49 -7.48 4.71
N ALA A 101 -4.42 -8.21 5.00
CA ALA A 101 -4.41 -9.67 4.95
C ALA A 101 -5.41 -10.28 5.94
N CYS A 102 -5.47 -9.77 7.18
CA CYS A 102 -6.44 -10.22 8.17
C CYS A 102 -7.89 -10.02 7.67
N VAL A 103 -8.22 -8.85 7.12
CA VAL A 103 -9.57 -8.57 6.61
C VAL A 103 -9.92 -9.50 5.47
N ALA A 104 -8.99 -9.75 4.54
CA ALA A 104 -9.20 -10.68 3.44
C ALA A 104 -9.45 -12.11 3.93
N CYS A 105 -8.60 -12.64 4.82
CA CYS A 105 -8.77 -13.99 5.35
C CYS A 105 -10.06 -14.17 6.16
N GLU A 106 -10.46 -13.17 6.94
CA GLU A 106 -11.70 -13.22 7.71
C GLU A 106 -12.93 -13.13 6.81
N ALA A 107 -12.89 -12.35 5.73
CA ALA A 107 -13.99 -12.27 4.76
C ALA A 107 -14.28 -13.63 4.07
N GLU A 108 -13.27 -14.49 3.94
CA GLU A 108 -13.43 -15.83 3.37
C GLU A 108 -13.82 -16.90 4.39
N ASN A 109 -13.33 -16.82 5.63
CA ASN A 109 -13.41 -17.92 6.60
C ASN A 109 -14.31 -17.66 7.81
N GLU A 110 -14.62 -16.39 8.12
CA GLU A 110 -15.39 -15.94 9.29
C GLU A 110 -14.96 -16.54 10.65
N ALA A 111 -13.69 -16.89 10.79
CA ALA A 111 -13.17 -17.73 11.88
C ALA A 111 -12.76 -16.95 13.14
N LEU A 112 -12.49 -15.65 13.03
CA LEU A 112 -11.98 -14.84 14.13
C LEU A 112 -13.08 -14.51 15.14
N ARG A 113 -12.74 -14.45 16.44
CA ARG A 113 -13.67 -14.03 17.51
C ARG A 113 -12.95 -13.16 18.50
N LYS A 114 -13.68 -12.29 19.20
CA LYS A 114 -13.13 -11.46 20.28
C LYS A 114 -12.32 -12.33 21.26
N GLY A 115 -11.09 -11.91 21.54
CA GLY A 115 -10.14 -12.64 22.38
C GLY A 115 -9.23 -13.62 21.63
N HIS A 116 -9.49 -13.96 20.37
CA HIS A 116 -8.57 -14.78 19.57
C HIS A 116 -7.25 -14.04 19.38
N ARG A 117 -6.16 -14.80 19.44
CA ARG A 117 -4.83 -14.36 19.04
C ARG A 117 -4.44 -15.12 17.79
N PHE A 118 -3.93 -14.41 16.81
CA PHE A 118 -3.47 -15.01 15.57
C PHE A 118 -2.20 -14.32 15.09
N MET A 119 -1.50 -15.00 14.19
CA MET A 119 -0.29 -14.51 13.56
C MET A 119 -0.56 -14.34 12.07
N VAL A 120 -0.14 -13.20 11.53
CA VAL A 120 -0.02 -13.02 10.08
C VAL A 120 1.43 -13.23 9.71
N LEU A 121 1.66 -14.15 8.77
CA LEU A 121 2.95 -14.46 8.19
C LEU A 121 2.91 -14.08 6.71
N ASP A 122 3.50 -12.94 6.37
CA ASP A 122 3.65 -12.49 4.99
C ASP A 122 5.02 -12.91 4.45
N CYS A 123 5.02 -13.91 3.57
CA CYS A 123 6.22 -14.47 2.95
C CYS A 123 6.36 -13.96 1.51
N GLY A 124 6.68 -12.68 1.35
CA GLY A 124 6.92 -12.05 0.06
C GLY A 124 8.19 -12.54 -0.65
N GLY A 125 8.41 -12.04 -1.87
CA GLY A 125 9.54 -12.47 -2.71
C GLY A 125 10.94 -12.02 -2.24
N GLY A 126 11.01 -11.18 -1.21
CA GLY A 126 12.29 -10.68 -0.68
C GLY A 126 12.30 -10.34 0.81
N THR A 127 11.16 -10.45 1.50
CA THR A 127 11.04 -10.26 2.95
C THR A 127 10.07 -11.30 3.50
N VAL A 128 10.23 -11.59 4.80
CA VAL A 128 9.23 -12.31 5.58
C VAL A 128 8.85 -11.39 6.74
N ASP A 129 7.60 -10.95 6.77
CA ASP A 129 7.07 -10.02 7.76
C ASP A 129 6.09 -10.78 8.67
N ILE A 130 6.32 -10.70 9.98
CA ILE A 130 5.56 -11.43 10.99
C ILE A 130 4.90 -10.45 11.94
N THR A 131 3.58 -10.57 12.12
CA THR A 131 2.83 -9.80 13.10
C THR A 131 1.91 -10.69 13.93
N MET A 132 1.74 -10.36 15.21
CA MET A 132 0.75 -11.02 16.08
C MET A 132 -0.35 -10.04 16.45
N HIS A 133 -1.59 -10.51 16.38
CA HIS A 133 -2.78 -9.72 16.60
C HIS A 133 -3.68 -10.35 17.66
N LEU A 134 -4.35 -9.49 18.42
CA LEU A 134 -5.43 -9.86 19.33
C LEU A 134 -6.72 -9.25 18.80
N VAL A 135 -7.74 -10.08 18.56
CA VAL A 135 -9.05 -9.61 18.11
C VAL A 135 -9.73 -8.90 19.29
N ALA A 136 -9.72 -7.57 19.27
CA ALA A 136 -10.43 -6.78 20.26
C ALA A 136 -11.94 -6.85 20.06
N GLU A 137 -12.43 -6.71 18.82
CA GLU A 137 -13.85 -6.72 18.43
C GLU A 137 -14.02 -7.21 16.98
N LYS A 138 -15.22 -7.69 16.62
CA LYS A 138 -15.52 -8.26 15.28
C LYS A 138 -15.92 -7.21 14.23
N LYS A 139 -15.77 -5.92 14.52
CA LYS A 139 -15.91 -4.86 13.52
C LYS A 139 -14.50 -4.48 13.06
N PRO A 140 -14.06 -4.89 11.86
CA PRO A 140 -12.79 -4.41 11.34
C PRO A 140 -12.86 -2.89 11.24
N HIS A 141 -11.94 -2.21 11.93
CA HIS A 141 -11.63 -0.82 11.68
C HIS A 141 -10.33 -0.86 10.92
N LEU A 142 -10.40 -0.71 9.59
CA LEU A 142 -9.23 -0.21 8.88
C LEU A 142 -8.99 1.16 9.50
N LEU A 143 -7.85 1.31 10.19
CA LEU A 143 -7.38 2.61 10.65
C LEU A 143 -6.98 3.38 9.39
N LEU A 144 -7.98 4.03 8.76
CA LEU A 144 -7.80 4.91 7.61
C LEU A 144 -7.37 6.30 8.08
#